data_AF-A0A961S542-F1
#
_entry.id   AF-A0A961S542-F1
#
_cell.length_a   1.000
_cell.length_b   1.000
_cell.length_c   1.000
_cell.angle_alpha   90.00
_cell.angle_beta   90.00
_cell.angle_gamma   90.00
#
_symmetry.space_group_name_H-M   'P 1'
#
loop_
_entity.id
_entity.type
_entity.pdbx_description
1 polymer ?
#
loop_
_entity_poly.entity_id
_entity_poly.type
_entity_poly.pdbx_seq_one_letter_code
_entity_poly.pdbx_strand_id
1 'polypeptide(L)'
;AGSLWPLDRVMGVLFLAALAAYLAYAWWQERDGSEGHTAAFDKAAAAETARAETGLAIPGAATRPGLLLSVFSAVGGLALVVFGGRFLVDGAIDLARDLGISETVIGLTIVAIGTSMPELVTSVLAALRRQSEVALGNVLGSNIYNVLGIGGATAVMSPTVMPPEMVSFDAPVMVGASILLLVFAATGLRLSRREGAVLLACYIAYIAVIWPK
;
A
#
# COMPACT_ATOMS: atom_id res chain seq x y z
N ALA A 1 -34.66 8.39 7.70
CA ALA A 1 -34.51 8.18 6.24
C ALA A 1 -33.44 7.11 6.05
N GLY A 2 -33.83 5.95 5.51
CA GLY A 2 -32.97 4.76 5.48
C GLY A 2 -31.70 4.98 4.67
N SER A 3 -30.56 4.64 5.23
CA SER A 3 -29.31 4.60 4.47
C SER A 3 -29.44 3.51 3.40
N LEU A 4 -29.18 3.89 2.15
CA LEU A 4 -29.38 3.05 0.97
C LEU A 4 -28.19 2.11 0.69
N TRP A 5 -27.18 2.07 1.56
CA TRP A 5 -25.97 1.25 1.41
C TRP A 5 -25.65 0.45 2.68
N PRO A 6 -26.40 -0.63 2.98
CA PRO A 6 -26.01 -1.57 4.01
C PRO A 6 -24.76 -2.34 3.58
N LEU A 7 -23.69 -2.30 4.38
CA LEU A 7 -22.53 -3.16 4.22
C LEU A 7 -22.86 -4.51 4.88
N ASP A 8 -23.69 -5.29 4.19
CA ASP A 8 -24.20 -6.56 4.69
C ASP A 8 -23.27 -7.75 4.36
N ARG A 9 -23.61 -8.94 4.86
CA ARG A 9 -22.79 -10.14 4.64
C ARG A 9 -22.68 -10.51 3.17
N VAL A 10 -23.71 -10.21 2.36
CA VAL A 10 -23.71 -10.51 0.92
C VAL A 10 -22.67 -9.66 0.22
N MET A 11 -22.68 -8.34 0.48
CA MET A 11 -21.66 -7.42 -0.02
C MET A 11 -20.25 -7.83 0.45
N GLY A 12 -20.12 -8.26 1.71
CA GLY A 12 -18.87 -8.78 2.24
C GLY A 12 -18.32 -9.99 1.48
N VAL A 13 -19.17 -10.98 1.20
CA VAL A 13 -18.79 -12.16 0.39
C VAL A 13 -18.44 -11.75 -1.04
N LEU A 14 -19.19 -10.81 -1.64
CA LEU A 14 -18.88 -10.30 -2.98
C LEU A 14 -17.51 -9.61 -3.04
N PHE A 15 -17.15 -8.81 -2.03
CA PHE A 15 -15.85 -8.16 -1.95
C PHE A 15 -14.71 -9.18 -1.85
N LEU A 16 -14.87 -10.19 -1.00
CA LEU A 16 -13.87 -11.27 -0.87
C LEU A 16 -13.76 -12.11 -2.15
N ALA A 17 -14.88 -12.39 -2.82
CA ALA A 17 -14.89 -13.09 -4.09
C ALA A 17 -14.21 -12.26 -5.19
N ALA A 18 -14.43 -10.94 -5.23
CA ALA A 18 -13.77 -10.02 -6.14
C ALA A 18 -12.26 -9.96 -5.88
N LEU A 19 -11.83 -9.95 -4.62
CA LEU A 19 -10.41 -10.04 -4.26
C LEU A 19 -9.79 -11.35 -4.75
N ALA A 20 -10.46 -12.49 -4.50
CA ALA A 20 -9.98 -13.79 -4.96
C ALA A 20 -9.89 -13.86 -6.50
N ALA A 21 -10.89 -13.32 -7.20
CA ALA A 21 -10.88 -13.24 -8.66
C ALA A 21 -9.75 -12.34 -9.18
N TYR A 22 -9.51 -11.19 -8.55
CA TYR A 22 -8.39 -10.30 -8.88
C TYR A 22 -7.05 -10.99 -8.67
N LEU A 23 -6.85 -11.70 -7.56
CA LEU A 23 -5.61 -12.45 -7.29
C LEU A 23 -5.42 -13.61 -8.28
N ALA A 24 -6.49 -14.32 -8.62
CA ALA A 24 -6.44 -15.37 -9.65
C ALA A 24 -6.11 -14.80 -11.03
N TYR A 25 -6.72 -13.66 -11.39
CA TYR A 25 -6.42 -12.94 -12.62
C TYR A 25 -4.96 -12.48 -12.66
N ALA A 26 -4.47 -11.84 -11.60
CA ALA A 26 -3.09 -11.39 -11.51
C ALA A 26 -2.11 -12.56 -11.60
N TRP A 27 -2.41 -13.68 -10.93
CA TRP A 27 -1.61 -14.89 -10.99
C TRP A 27 -1.60 -15.54 -12.39
N TRP A 28 -2.76 -15.59 -13.07
CA TRP A 28 -2.82 -16.06 -14.46
C TRP A 28 -2.09 -15.14 -15.41
N GLN A 29 -2.24 -13.82 -15.26
CA GLN A 29 -1.54 -12.84 -16.06
C GLN A 29 -0.02 -12.97 -15.92
N GLU A 30 0.47 -13.21 -14.70
CA GLU A 30 1.90 -13.39 -14.44
C GLU A 30 2.41 -14.75 -14.95
N ARG A 31 1.57 -15.79 -14.87
CA ARG A 31 1.90 -17.13 -15.39
C ARG A 31 1.91 -17.19 -16.91
N ASP A 32 0.96 -16.53 -17.57
CA ASP A 32 0.83 -16.48 -19.03
C ASP A 32 1.71 -15.36 -19.64
N GLY A 33 2.16 -14.41 -18.82
CA GLY A 33 2.99 -13.27 -19.23
C GLY A 33 4.22 -13.05 -18.36
N SER A 34 5.35 -13.69 -18.67
CA SER A 34 6.63 -12.97 -18.88
C SER A 34 7.86 -13.86 -19.10
N GLU A 35 8.42 -13.75 -20.30
CA GLU A 35 9.88 -13.70 -20.51
C GLU A 35 10.43 -12.24 -20.44
N GLY A 36 9.67 -11.20 -20.03
CA GLY A 36 10.20 -9.82 -20.21
C GLY A 36 9.67 -8.61 -19.42
N HIS A 37 8.78 -8.69 -18.43
CA HIS A 37 8.28 -7.48 -17.71
C HIS A 37 8.11 -7.64 -16.19
N THR A 38 8.87 -8.53 -15.53
CA THR A 38 8.87 -8.52 -14.06
C THR A 38 9.93 -7.54 -13.55
N ALA A 39 9.57 -6.64 -12.63
CA ALA A 39 10.48 -5.67 -12.01
C ALA A 39 11.73 -6.31 -11.34
N ALA A 40 11.65 -7.62 -11.04
CA ALA A 40 12.78 -8.43 -10.61
C ALA A 40 13.72 -8.82 -11.78
N PHE A 41 13.16 -9.14 -12.94
CA PHE A 41 13.88 -9.44 -14.18
C PHE A 41 14.50 -8.18 -14.78
N ASP A 42 13.81 -7.02 -14.73
CA ASP A 42 14.39 -5.74 -15.16
C ASP A 42 15.53 -5.28 -14.25
N LYS A 43 15.45 -5.52 -12.93
CA LYS A 43 16.59 -5.26 -12.02
C LYS A 43 17.75 -6.23 -12.25
N ALA A 44 17.46 -7.49 -12.54
CA ALA A 44 18.48 -8.49 -12.88
C ALA A 44 19.14 -8.17 -14.22
N ALA A 45 18.34 -7.84 -15.25
CA ALA A 45 18.77 -7.49 -16.58
C ALA A 45 19.53 -6.15 -16.60
N ALA A 46 19.07 -5.12 -15.87
CA ALA A 46 19.78 -3.84 -15.73
C ALA A 46 21.10 -3.99 -14.96
N ALA A 47 21.14 -4.87 -13.95
CA ALA A 47 22.39 -5.23 -13.29
C ALA A 47 23.32 -6.03 -14.21
N GLU A 48 22.79 -6.77 -15.17
CA GLU A 48 23.54 -7.54 -16.17
C GLU A 48 24.06 -6.67 -17.34
N THR A 49 23.27 -5.69 -17.81
CA THR A 49 23.70 -4.70 -18.82
C THR A 49 24.76 -3.77 -18.25
N ALA A 50 24.60 -3.31 -16.99
CA ALA A 50 25.62 -2.52 -16.32
C ALA A 50 26.95 -3.28 -16.15
N ARG A 51 26.93 -4.61 -16.00
CA ARG A 51 28.13 -5.47 -15.97
C ARG A 51 28.79 -5.59 -17.34
N ALA A 52 28.00 -5.73 -18.41
CA ALA A 52 28.49 -5.83 -19.77
C ALA A 52 29.16 -4.53 -20.25
N GLU A 53 28.66 -3.37 -19.81
CA GLU A 53 29.20 -2.06 -20.20
C GLU A 53 30.44 -1.63 -19.38
N THR A 54 30.58 -2.04 -18.12
CA THR A 54 31.67 -1.54 -17.24
C THR A 54 32.90 -2.45 -17.12
N GLY A 55 32.83 -3.73 -17.52
CA GLY A 55 34.00 -4.64 -17.55
C GLY A 55 34.68 -4.91 -16.19
N LEU A 56 34.16 -4.36 -15.09
CA LEU A 56 34.68 -4.52 -13.74
C LEU A 56 34.12 -5.78 -13.10
N ALA A 57 34.94 -6.83 -13.02
CA ALA A 57 34.66 -7.99 -12.19
C ALA A 57 34.68 -7.57 -10.72
N ILE A 58 33.50 -7.30 -10.13
CA ILE A 58 33.38 -7.08 -8.68
C ILE A 58 33.65 -8.44 -7.99
N PRO A 59 34.71 -8.57 -7.17
CA PRO A 59 34.98 -9.79 -6.42
C PRO A 59 33.84 -10.01 -5.41
N GLY A 60 33.12 -11.12 -5.53
CA GLY A 60 31.91 -11.42 -4.74
C GLY A 60 30.61 -11.50 -5.56
N ALA A 61 30.68 -11.31 -6.87
CA ALA A 61 29.52 -11.42 -7.75
C ALA A 61 29.02 -12.87 -7.91
N ALA A 62 27.83 -13.11 -7.32
CA ALA A 62 26.77 -14.00 -7.78
C ALA A 62 26.86 -15.52 -7.52
N THR A 63 26.75 -15.94 -6.25
CA THR A 63 25.84 -17.05 -5.94
C THR A 63 24.44 -16.46 -5.72
N ARG A 64 23.43 -16.91 -6.49
CA ARG A 64 22.03 -16.69 -6.10
C ARG A 64 21.92 -17.16 -4.65
N PRO A 65 21.52 -16.30 -3.68
CA PRO A 65 21.34 -16.76 -2.32
C PRO A 65 20.41 -17.97 -2.40
N GLY A 66 20.78 -19.07 -1.74
CA GLY A 66 19.97 -20.28 -1.77
C GLY A 66 18.52 -19.93 -1.45
N LEU A 67 17.56 -20.65 -2.04
CA LEU A 67 16.12 -20.35 -1.87
C LEU A 67 15.76 -20.14 -0.39
N LEU A 68 16.36 -20.92 0.50
CA LEU A 68 16.25 -20.77 1.95
C LEU A 68 16.67 -19.39 2.46
N LEU A 69 17.80 -18.85 2.02
CA LEU A 69 18.27 -17.51 2.43
C LEU A 69 17.37 -16.40 1.88
N SER A 70 16.84 -16.56 0.68
CA SER A 70 15.88 -15.62 0.08
C SER A 70 14.56 -15.62 0.85
N VAL A 71 14.02 -16.80 1.16
CA VAL A 71 12.80 -16.95 1.97
C VAL A 71 13.02 -16.41 3.37
N PHE A 72 14.14 -16.75 4.00
CA PHE A 72 14.48 -16.28 5.34
C PHE A 72 14.63 -14.76 5.39
N SER A 73 15.32 -14.15 4.44
CA SER A 73 15.46 -12.68 4.38
C SER A 73 14.13 -11.99 4.09
N ALA A 74 13.26 -12.56 3.26
CA ALA A 74 11.92 -12.02 3.00
C ALA A 74 11.03 -12.09 4.25
N VAL A 75 10.95 -13.25 4.91
CA VAL A 75 10.15 -13.44 6.13
C VAL A 75 10.69 -12.61 7.29
N GLY A 76 12.02 -12.61 7.48
CA GLY A 76 12.66 -11.81 8.51
C GLY A 76 12.47 -10.30 8.30
N GLY A 77 12.60 -9.83 7.06
CA GLY A 77 12.32 -8.44 6.70
C GLY A 77 10.87 -8.04 6.96
N LEU A 78 9.92 -8.88 6.56
CA LEU A 78 8.49 -8.67 6.82
C LEU A 78 8.21 -8.58 8.33
N ALA A 79 8.75 -9.52 9.11
CA ALA A 79 8.59 -9.52 10.57
C ALA A 79 9.15 -8.22 11.18
N LEU A 80 10.36 -7.81 10.79
CA LEU A 80 10.98 -6.57 11.29
C LEU A 80 10.14 -5.33 10.97
N VAL A 81 9.57 -5.25 9.77
CA VAL A 81 8.71 -4.13 9.37
C VAL A 81 7.42 -4.12 10.20
N VAL A 82 6.77 -5.26 10.38
CA VAL A 82 5.52 -5.37 11.15
C VAL A 82 5.75 -5.06 12.63
N PHE A 83 6.73 -5.69 13.26
CA PHE A 83 7.03 -5.46 14.68
C PHE A 83 7.61 -4.07 14.93
N GLY A 84 8.47 -3.57 14.03
CA GLY A 84 9.01 -2.22 14.10
C GLY A 84 7.91 -1.16 14.00
N GLY A 85 6.96 -1.33 13.08
CA GLY A 85 5.78 -0.47 12.97
C GLY A 85 4.93 -0.51 14.25
N ARG A 86 4.69 -1.70 14.80
CA ARG A 86 3.95 -1.84 16.06
C ARG A 86 4.63 -1.13 17.23
N PHE A 87 5.94 -1.32 17.42
CA PHE A 87 6.67 -0.62 18.49
C PHE A 87 6.68 0.89 18.31
N LEU A 88 6.76 1.39 17.07
CA LEU A 88 6.65 2.81 16.78
C LEU A 88 5.29 3.38 17.21
N VAL A 89 4.20 2.67 16.87
CA VAL A 89 2.83 3.11 17.21
C VAL A 89 2.59 3.02 18.70
N ASP A 90 2.92 1.89 19.33
CA ASP A 90 2.73 1.69 20.77
C ASP A 90 3.53 2.74 21.58
N GLY A 91 4.80 2.98 21.21
CA GLY A 91 5.62 4.01 21.85
C GLY A 91 5.10 5.44 21.64
N ALA A 92 4.53 5.75 20.47
CA ALA A 92 3.91 7.04 20.22
C ALA A 92 2.62 7.24 21.03
N ILE A 93 1.84 6.17 21.21
CA ILE A 93 0.63 6.17 22.06
C ILE A 93 1.03 6.43 23.52
N ASP A 94 2.02 5.72 24.04
CA ASP A 94 2.48 5.87 25.42
C ASP A 94 2.99 7.30 25.68
N LEU A 95 3.79 7.85 24.77
CA LEU A 95 4.24 9.24 24.86
C LEU A 95 3.07 10.24 24.84
N ALA A 96 2.06 10.00 24.00
CA ALA A 96 0.89 10.87 23.93
C ALA A 96 0.06 10.84 25.22
N ARG A 97 -0.06 9.66 25.84
CA ARG A 97 -0.72 9.50 27.16
C ARG A 97 0.03 10.25 28.26
N ASP A 98 1.36 10.14 28.28
CA ASP A 98 2.20 10.85 29.25
C ASP A 98 2.09 12.38 29.12
N LEU A 99 1.82 12.87 27.91
CA LEU A 99 1.54 14.28 27.62
C LEU A 99 0.08 14.69 27.90
N GLY A 100 -0.77 13.79 28.40
CA GLY A 100 -2.17 14.07 28.73
C GLY A 100 -3.09 14.21 27.51
N ILE A 101 -2.69 13.70 26.34
CA ILE A 101 -3.53 13.68 25.14
C ILE A 101 -4.64 12.64 25.33
N SER A 102 -5.87 12.99 24.95
CA SER A 102 -7.02 12.08 25.11
C SER A 102 -6.93 10.85 24.21
N GLU A 103 -7.41 9.71 24.69
CA GLU A 103 -7.49 8.46 23.91
C GLU A 103 -8.23 8.65 22.57
N THR A 104 -9.23 9.54 22.55
CA THR A 104 -9.97 9.88 21.33
C THR A 104 -9.05 10.51 20.27
N VAL A 105 -8.22 11.49 20.67
CA VAL A 105 -7.28 12.13 19.73
C VAL A 105 -6.20 11.14 19.30
N ILE A 106 -5.69 10.33 20.22
CA ILE A 106 -4.71 9.27 19.91
C ILE A 106 -5.27 8.28 18.88
N GLY A 107 -6.49 7.79 19.09
CA GLY A 107 -7.17 6.86 18.19
C GLY A 107 -7.45 7.45 16.81
N LEU A 108 -7.88 8.71 16.75
CA LEU A 108 -8.18 9.39 15.49
C LEU A 108 -6.93 9.82 14.70
N THR A 109 -5.76 9.90 15.35
CA THR A 109 -4.53 10.42 14.72
C THR A 109 -3.41 9.38 14.70
N ILE A 110 -2.79 9.10 15.84
CA ILE A 110 -1.60 8.24 15.96
C ILE A 110 -1.91 6.82 15.50
N VAL A 111 -3.02 6.24 15.95
CA VAL A 111 -3.40 4.89 15.54
C VAL A 111 -3.75 4.85 14.06
N ALA A 112 -4.58 5.79 13.59
CA ALA A 112 -5.00 5.86 12.18
C ALA A 112 -3.82 6.02 11.21
N ILE A 113 -2.84 6.87 11.54
CA ILE A 113 -1.61 7.02 10.76
C ILE A 113 -0.71 5.80 10.94
N GLY A 114 -0.63 5.30 12.18
CA GLY A 114 0.24 4.22 12.61
C GLY A 114 0.00 2.90 11.88
N THR A 115 -1.26 2.57 11.59
CA THR A 115 -1.60 1.35 10.85
C THR A 115 -1.10 1.35 9.41
N SER A 116 -0.79 2.52 8.84
CA SER A 116 -0.26 2.68 7.48
C SER A 116 1.25 2.93 7.44
N MET A 117 1.92 2.98 8.61
CA MET A 117 3.35 3.22 8.72
C MET A 117 4.21 2.12 8.04
N PRO A 118 3.93 0.81 8.24
CA PRO A 118 4.66 -0.25 7.55
C PRO A 118 4.66 -0.08 6.01
N GLU A 119 3.50 0.25 5.46
CA GLU A 119 3.26 0.46 4.02
C GLU A 119 3.97 1.73 3.52
N LEU A 120 3.94 2.81 4.32
CA LEU A 120 4.65 4.04 4.01
C LEU A 120 6.16 3.78 3.95
N VAL A 121 6.72 3.12 4.96
CA VAL A 121 8.17 2.83 5.04
C VAL A 121 8.60 1.95 3.87
N THR A 122 7.87 0.88 3.58
CA THR A 122 8.21 -0.02 2.46
C THR A 122 8.10 0.69 1.10
N SER A 123 7.07 1.53 0.88
CA SER A 123 6.92 2.33 -0.34
C SER A 123 8.04 3.35 -0.51
N VAL A 124 8.39 4.08 0.56
CA VAL A 124 9.47 5.09 0.53
C VAL A 124 10.81 4.42 0.25
N LEU A 125 11.12 3.30 0.90
CA LEU A 125 12.36 2.56 0.66
C LEU A 125 12.43 2.03 -0.78
N ALA A 126 11.33 1.53 -1.33
CA ALA A 126 11.26 1.11 -2.73
C ALA A 126 11.50 2.30 -3.68
N ALA A 127 10.87 3.44 -3.42
CA ALA A 127 11.07 4.66 -4.21
C ALA A 127 12.51 5.20 -4.14
N LEU A 128 13.12 5.21 -2.95
CA LEU A 128 14.52 5.62 -2.75
C LEU A 128 15.51 4.71 -3.51
N ARG A 129 15.18 3.42 -3.64
CA ARG A 129 15.94 2.45 -4.45
C ARG A 129 15.64 2.54 -5.95
N ARG A 130 14.91 3.56 -6.40
CA ARG A 130 14.44 3.75 -7.78
C ARG A 130 13.57 2.60 -8.30
N GLN A 131 12.82 1.95 -7.41
CA GLN A 131 11.95 0.82 -7.70
C GLN A 131 10.50 1.29 -7.71
N SER A 132 10.20 2.27 -8.55
CA SER A 132 8.92 2.99 -8.59
C SER A 132 7.72 2.06 -8.81
N GLU A 133 7.89 1.02 -9.63
CA GLU A 133 6.87 -0.01 -9.88
C GLU A 133 6.54 -0.81 -8.62
N VAL A 134 7.54 -1.13 -7.80
CA VAL A 134 7.34 -1.84 -6.52
C VAL A 134 6.62 -0.93 -5.52
N ALA A 135 6.99 0.35 -5.46
CA ALA A 135 6.31 1.32 -4.61
C ALA A 135 4.83 1.51 -5.03
N LEU A 136 4.57 1.64 -6.33
CA LEU A 136 3.21 1.78 -6.86
C LEU A 136 2.39 0.51 -6.65
N GLY A 137 2.98 -0.67 -6.88
CA GLY A 137 2.34 -1.96 -6.62
C GLY A 137 1.97 -2.13 -5.15
N ASN A 138 2.81 -1.67 -4.21
CA ASN A 138 2.49 -1.68 -2.78
C ASN A 138 1.31 -0.76 -2.45
N VAL A 139 1.29 0.48 -2.96
CA VAL A 139 0.18 1.42 -2.72
C VAL A 139 -1.14 0.90 -3.30
N LEU A 140 -1.13 0.43 -4.54
CA LEU A 140 -2.34 -0.08 -5.21
C LEU A 140 -2.81 -1.38 -4.55
N GLY A 141 -1.90 -2.32 -4.29
CA GLY A 141 -2.20 -3.61 -3.67
C GLY A 141 -2.80 -3.44 -2.26
N SER A 142 -2.21 -2.57 -1.43
CA SER A 142 -2.72 -2.29 -0.08
C SER A 142 -4.10 -1.65 -0.12
N ASN A 143 -4.37 -0.72 -1.04
CA ASN A 143 -5.71 -0.12 -1.18
C ASN A 143 -6.76 -1.14 -1.62
N ILE A 144 -6.43 -2.00 -2.59
CA ILE A 144 -7.31 -3.09 -3.04
C ILE A 144 -7.59 -4.06 -1.88
N TYR A 145 -6.56 -4.46 -1.14
CA TYR A 145 -6.71 -5.36 0.00
C TYR A 145 -7.49 -4.74 1.15
N ASN A 146 -7.30 -3.45 1.45
CA ASN A 146 -8.02 -2.77 2.52
C ASN A 146 -9.52 -2.66 2.19
N VAL A 147 -9.88 -2.32 0.96
CA VAL A 147 -11.28 -2.21 0.55
C VAL A 147 -11.93 -3.58 0.44
N LEU A 148 -11.34 -4.50 -0.32
CA LEU A 148 -11.97 -5.79 -0.63
C LEU A 148 -11.73 -6.84 0.47
N GLY A 149 -10.51 -6.93 0.99
CA GLY A 149 -10.12 -7.91 2.00
C GLY A 149 -10.59 -7.52 3.39
N ILE A 150 -10.06 -6.42 3.95
CA ILE A 150 -10.42 -5.97 5.30
C ILE A 150 -11.89 -5.54 5.35
N GLY A 151 -12.33 -4.72 4.39
CA GLY A 151 -13.73 -4.29 4.30
C GLY A 151 -14.69 -5.47 4.09
N GLY A 152 -14.36 -6.39 3.18
CA GLY A 152 -15.17 -7.59 2.94
C GLY A 152 -15.25 -8.52 4.15
N ALA A 153 -14.12 -8.81 4.80
CA ALA A 153 -14.07 -9.62 6.02
C ALA A 153 -14.86 -8.97 7.16
N THR A 154 -14.72 -7.66 7.35
CA THR A 154 -15.47 -6.90 8.36
C THR A 154 -16.97 -6.98 8.12
N ALA A 155 -17.42 -6.82 6.88
CA ALA A 155 -18.84 -6.93 6.50
C ALA A 155 -19.42 -8.33 6.76
N VAL A 156 -18.64 -9.39 6.51
CA VAL A 156 -19.06 -10.78 6.80
C VAL A 156 -19.18 -11.01 8.30
N MET A 157 -18.18 -10.58 9.08
CA MET A 157 -18.11 -10.81 10.52
C MET A 157 -19.10 -9.94 11.30
N SER A 158 -19.16 -8.65 10.99
CA SER A 158 -19.96 -7.64 11.69
C SER A 158 -20.62 -6.68 10.69
N PRO A 159 -21.79 -7.05 10.14
CA PRO A 159 -22.55 -6.19 9.25
C PRO A 159 -22.85 -4.84 9.89
N THR A 160 -22.53 -3.75 9.19
CA THR A 160 -22.64 -2.39 9.71
C THR A 160 -23.24 -1.47 8.65
N VAL A 161 -23.91 -0.43 9.12
CA VAL A 161 -24.38 0.65 8.27
C VAL A 161 -23.25 1.67 8.09
N MET A 162 -22.88 1.97 6.84
CA MET A 162 -21.90 3.01 6.56
C MET A 162 -22.46 4.39 6.92
N PRO A 163 -21.67 5.27 7.57
CA PRO A 163 -22.03 6.66 7.78
C PRO A 163 -22.31 7.36 6.44
N PRO A 164 -23.38 8.18 6.31
CA PRO A 164 -23.70 8.90 5.08
C PRO A 164 -22.54 9.79 4.58
N GLU A 165 -21.76 10.36 5.50
CA GLU A 165 -20.61 11.20 5.20
C GLU A 165 -19.51 10.42 4.48
N MET A 166 -19.25 9.18 4.92
CA MET A 166 -18.26 8.29 4.30
C MET A 166 -18.64 7.93 2.85
N VAL A 167 -19.93 7.71 2.58
CA VAL A 167 -20.42 7.36 1.24
C VAL A 167 -20.44 8.58 0.32
N SER A 168 -20.86 9.74 0.84
CA SER A 168 -21.08 10.94 0.03
C SER A 168 -19.82 11.78 -0.20
N PHE A 169 -18.84 11.71 0.70
CA PHE A 169 -17.63 12.52 0.63
C PHE A 169 -16.35 11.67 0.52
N ASP A 170 -16.09 10.79 1.49
CA ASP A 170 -14.81 10.06 1.56
C ASP A 170 -14.61 9.10 0.37
N ALA A 171 -15.65 8.34 0.02
CA ALA A 171 -15.59 7.37 -1.07
C ALA A 171 -15.37 8.04 -2.45
N PRO A 172 -16.10 9.10 -2.85
CA PRO A 172 -15.81 9.84 -4.09
C PRO A 172 -14.40 10.46 -4.12
N VAL A 173 -13.91 10.98 -2.98
CA VAL A 173 -12.55 11.53 -2.91
C VAL A 173 -11.52 10.41 -3.12
N MET A 174 -11.71 9.24 -2.51
CA MET A 174 -10.83 8.08 -2.70
C MET A 174 -10.80 7.62 -4.18
N VAL A 175 -11.97 7.55 -4.82
CA VAL A 175 -12.07 7.21 -6.25
C VAL A 175 -11.38 8.26 -7.11
N GLY A 176 -11.62 9.55 -6.85
CA GLY A 176 -10.98 10.66 -7.56
C GLY A 176 -9.45 10.65 -7.43
N ALA A 177 -8.93 10.42 -6.22
CA ALA A 177 -7.50 10.29 -5.97
C ALA A 177 -6.89 9.08 -6.68
N SER A 178 -7.61 7.96 -6.71
CA SER A 178 -7.18 6.73 -7.41
C SER A 178 -7.14 6.93 -8.93
N ILE A 179 -8.15 7.60 -9.50
CA ILE A 179 -8.17 7.97 -10.92
C ILE A 179 -7.04 8.93 -11.26
N LEU A 180 -6.81 9.94 -10.42
CA LEU A 180 -5.74 10.92 -10.61
C LEU A 180 -4.35 10.24 -10.59
N LEU A 181 -4.14 9.33 -9.62
CA LEU A 181 -2.93 8.51 -9.56
C LEU A 181 -2.76 7.67 -10.82
N LEU A 182 -3.83 7.05 -11.33
CA LEU A 182 -3.79 6.24 -12.55
C LEU A 182 -3.46 7.08 -13.78
N VAL A 183 -4.03 8.28 -13.90
CA VAL A 183 -3.73 9.21 -15.00
C VAL A 183 -2.25 9.60 -14.96
N PHE A 184 -1.71 9.99 -13.81
CA PHE A 184 -0.29 10.30 -13.67
C PHE A 184 0.61 9.09 -13.94
N ALA A 185 0.22 7.91 -13.47
CA ALA A 185 0.95 6.68 -13.75
C ALA A 185 0.94 6.29 -15.24
N ALA A 186 -0.17 6.53 -15.94
CA ALA A 186 -0.30 6.27 -17.38
C ALA A 186 0.50 7.28 -18.22
N THR A 187 0.71 8.49 -17.71
CA THR A 187 1.42 9.56 -18.43
C THR A 187 2.94 9.33 -18.34
N GLY A 188 3.50 8.63 -19.32
CA GLY A 188 4.96 8.38 -19.39
C GLY A 188 5.48 7.27 -18.46
N LEU A 189 4.58 6.44 -17.91
CA LEU A 189 4.89 5.27 -17.05
C LEU A 189 5.73 5.61 -15.82
N ARG A 190 5.75 6.88 -15.38
CA ARG A 190 6.61 7.35 -14.29
C ARG A 190 5.93 8.48 -13.54
N LEU A 191 5.85 8.33 -12.21
CA LEU A 191 5.42 9.42 -11.33
C LEU A 191 6.55 10.45 -11.16
N SER A 192 6.32 11.66 -11.63
CA SER A 192 7.23 12.80 -11.47
C SER A 192 7.07 13.46 -10.10
N ARG A 193 8.08 14.26 -9.71
CA ARG A 193 8.04 15.03 -8.46
C ARG A 193 6.85 16.01 -8.40
N ARG A 194 6.43 16.54 -9.55
CA ARG A 194 5.30 17.49 -9.62
C ARG A 194 3.98 16.77 -9.36
N GLU A 195 3.78 15.61 -9.96
CA GLU A 195 2.59 14.78 -9.75
C GLU A 195 2.50 14.29 -8.29
N GLY A 196 3.63 13.86 -7.72
CA GLY A 196 3.69 13.53 -6.29
C GLY A 196 3.36 14.72 -5.38
N ALA A 197 3.81 15.93 -5.73
CA ALA A 197 3.47 17.15 -4.98
C ALA A 197 1.98 17.49 -5.09
N VAL A 198 1.36 17.29 -6.26
CA VAL A 198 -0.10 17.46 -6.44
C VAL A 198 -0.87 16.46 -5.58
N LEU A 199 -0.50 15.17 -5.62
CA LEU A 199 -1.15 14.14 -4.78
C LEU A 199 -1.02 14.45 -3.28
N LEU A 200 0.17 14.90 -2.85
CA LEU A 200 0.40 15.31 -1.46
C LEU A 200 -0.43 16.55 -1.09
N ALA A 201 -0.53 17.54 -1.98
CA ALA A 201 -1.36 18.72 -1.77
C ALA A 201 -2.85 18.35 -1.66
N CYS A 202 -3.34 17.43 -2.50
CA CYS A 202 -4.70 16.88 -2.38
C CYS A 202 -4.93 16.20 -1.03
N TYR A 203 -3.96 15.41 -0.54
CA TYR A 203 -4.04 14.77 0.77
C TYR A 203 -4.09 15.79 1.92
N ILE A 204 -3.23 16.81 1.88
CA ILE A 204 -3.24 17.89 2.88
C ILE A 204 -4.57 18.66 2.85
N ALA A 205 -5.08 18.97 1.65
CA ALA A 205 -6.37 19.64 1.50
C ALA A 205 -7.52 18.80 2.05
N TYR A 206 -7.52 17.49 1.82
CA TYR A 206 -8.51 16.56 2.37
C TYR A 206 -8.50 16.56 3.91
N ILE A 207 -7.31 16.45 4.52
CA ILE A 207 -7.18 16.55 5.98
C ILE A 207 -7.69 17.90 6.49
N ALA A 208 -7.34 19.00 5.82
CA ALA A 208 -7.76 20.33 6.23
C ALA A 208 -9.29 20.54 6.16
N VAL A 209 -9.97 19.86 5.23
CA VAL A 209 -11.44 19.90 5.11
C VAL A 209 -12.12 19.09 6.21
N ILE A 210 -11.56 17.93 6.57
CA ILE A 210 -12.14 17.04 7.59
C ILE A 210 -11.78 17.46 9.01
N TRP A 211 -10.67 18.18 9.20
CA TRP A 211 -10.20 18.57 10.52
C TRP A 211 -11.31 19.33 11.28
N PRO A 212 -11.68 18.87 12.48
CA PRO A 212 -12.76 19.48 13.24
C PRO A 212 -12.43 20.94 13.52
N LYS A 213 -13.36 21.85 13.19
CA LYS A 213 -13.31 23.26 13.58
C LYS A 213 -13.88 23.46 14.97
#